data_AF-A0A7C1D639-F1
#
_entry.id   AF-A0A7C1D639-F1
#
_cell.length_a   1.000
_cell.length_b   1.000
_cell.length_c   1.000
_cell.angle_alpha   90.00
_cell.angle_beta   90.00
_cell.angle_gamma   90.00
#
_symmetry.space_group_name_H-M   'P 1'
#
loop_
_entity.id
_entity.type
_entity.pdbx_description
1 polymer ?
#
loop_
_entity_poly.entity_id
_entity_poly.type
_entity_poly.pdbx_seq_one_letter_code
_entity_poly.pdbx_strand_id
1 'polypeptide(L)'
;MKILTKIFLLSLALVIGLGLALTPALAQEENELETPEPVNVRVFPDSPLYFLKNLAEKVRETFTLKDEAKLALMERLGEKRAIEAQKMIEKGKPELAEKVMNKYSQHLGKIERLIDEGCDKLEPNLERVQQRIENRFEIRNQTLQRVMENAPEQARPGLQRALENNEKSLNAIGQAFQKRLGNKERMNQRLQQRLNNLDQVNIEAEEIEIEKPEIPEVETLIPEGTGRR
;
A
#
# COMPACT_ATOMS: atom_id res chain seq x y z
N MET A 1 -47.39 25.49 18.28
CA MET A 1 -46.75 24.49 17.39
C MET A 1 -46.04 25.05 16.15
N LYS A 2 -46.42 26.21 15.58
CA LYS A 2 -45.82 26.74 14.33
C LYS A 2 -44.42 27.39 14.47
N ILE A 3 -43.92 27.59 15.70
CA ILE A 3 -42.62 28.22 15.97
C ILE A 3 -41.53 27.16 16.23
N LEU A 4 -41.89 26.02 16.84
CA LEU A 4 -40.96 24.92 17.11
C LEU A 4 -40.49 24.23 15.81
N THR A 5 -41.37 24.10 14.81
CA THR A 5 -41.01 23.55 13.50
C THR A 5 -40.10 24.47 12.68
N LYS A 6 -40.15 25.79 12.90
CA LYS A 6 -39.27 26.75 12.23
C LYS A 6 -37.85 26.74 12.80
N ILE A 7 -37.69 26.49 14.10
CA ILE A 7 -36.37 26.36 14.74
C ILE A 7 -35.69 25.04 14.33
N PHE A 8 -36.47 23.96 14.20
CA PHE A 8 -35.95 22.67 13.74
C PHE A 8 -35.52 22.69 12.25
N LEU A 9 -36.22 23.46 11.41
CA LEU A 9 -35.82 23.69 10.02
C LEU A 9 -34.62 24.63 9.89
N LEU A 10 -34.42 25.57 10.82
CA LEU A 10 -33.21 26.40 10.85
C LEU A 10 -31.96 25.62 11.28
N SER A 11 -32.09 24.65 12.19
CA SER A 11 -30.98 23.75 12.56
C SER A 11 -30.63 22.76 11.45
N LEU A 12 -31.59 22.38 10.59
CA LEU A 12 -31.31 21.52 9.43
C LEU A 12 -30.71 22.33 8.27
N ALA A 13 -31.11 23.59 8.09
CA ALA A 13 -30.54 24.48 7.08
C ALA A 13 -29.13 24.98 7.41
N LEU A 14 -28.72 25.04 8.69
CA LEU A 14 -27.33 25.35 9.05
C LEU A 14 -26.36 24.20 8.73
N VAL A 15 -26.85 22.96 8.68
CA VAL A 15 -26.08 21.76 8.30
C VAL A 15 -26.00 21.60 6.77
N ILE A 16 -26.93 22.21 6.02
CA ILE A 16 -26.98 22.11 4.55
C ILE A 16 -26.43 23.39 3.87
N GLY A 17 -26.43 24.53 4.57
CA GLY A 17 -25.96 25.83 4.06
C GLY A 17 -24.47 26.12 4.25
N LEU A 18 -23.75 25.29 5.00
CA LEU A 18 -22.29 25.23 4.87
C LEU A 18 -22.01 24.27 3.71
N GLY A 19 -22.30 24.77 2.50
CA GLY A 19 -21.85 24.20 1.24
C GLY A 19 -20.34 24.05 1.31
N LEU A 20 -19.95 22.89 1.82
CA LEU A 20 -18.83 22.10 1.40
C LEU A 20 -18.72 22.27 -0.11
N ALA A 21 -17.94 23.27 -0.52
CA ALA A 21 -17.01 23.10 -1.61
C ALA A 21 -16.07 21.95 -1.17
N LEU A 22 -16.60 20.72 -1.20
CA LEU A 22 -15.80 19.53 -1.43
C LEU A 22 -15.26 19.72 -2.82
N THR A 23 -14.18 20.50 -2.90
CA THR A 23 -13.23 20.35 -3.98
C THR A 23 -12.96 18.85 -4.10
N PRO A 24 -12.86 18.30 -5.32
CA PRO A 24 -12.36 16.94 -5.50
C PRO A 24 -10.84 16.94 -5.19
N ALA A 25 -10.46 17.28 -3.95
CA ALA A 25 -9.14 17.02 -3.41
C ALA A 25 -8.89 15.50 -3.29
N LEU A 26 -9.94 14.68 -3.40
CA LEU A 26 -9.85 13.23 -3.50
C LEU A 26 -9.32 12.74 -4.86
N ALA A 27 -9.18 13.62 -5.86
CA ALA A 27 -8.66 13.26 -7.18
C ALA A 27 -7.16 13.60 -7.37
N GLN A 28 -6.54 14.35 -6.45
CA GLN A 28 -5.11 14.69 -6.55
C GLN A 28 -4.17 13.64 -5.93
N GLU A 29 -4.70 12.59 -5.28
CA GLU A 29 -3.86 11.62 -4.56
C GLU A 29 -3.19 10.58 -5.48
N GLU A 30 -3.58 10.48 -6.75
CA GLU A 30 -2.97 9.51 -7.69
C GLU A 30 -1.64 9.96 -8.29
N ASN A 31 -1.31 11.26 -8.25
CA ASN A 31 -0.08 11.82 -8.85
C ASN A 31 0.93 12.38 -7.83
N GLU A 32 0.64 12.31 -6.53
CA GLU A 32 1.55 12.74 -5.44
C GLU A 32 2.62 11.68 -5.09
N LEU A 33 2.65 10.56 -5.83
CA LEU A 33 3.48 9.39 -5.52
C LEU A 33 4.93 9.47 -6.04
N GLU A 34 5.29 10.50 -6.81
CA GLU A 34 6.54 10.52 -7.59
C GLU A 34 7.67 11.45 -7.10
N THR A 35 7.50 12.25 -6.04
CA THR A 35 8.63 13.02 -5.48
C THR A 35 8.59 13.17 -3.97
N PRO A 36 9.71 12.93 -3.24
CA PRO A 36 9.78 13.17 -1.82
C PRO A 36 9.92 14.67 -1.56
N GLU A 37 8.79 15.38 -1.56
CA GLU A 37 8.76 16.70 -0.93
C GLU A 37 9.19 16.55 0.54
N PRO A 38 10.02 17.46 1.07
CA PRO A 38 10.46 17.39 2.45
C PRO A 38 9.25 17.41 3.39
N VAL A 39 9.17 16.43 4.29
CA VAL A 39 8.04 16.34 5.23
C VAL A 39 8.12 17.48 6.25
N ASN A 40 7.22 18.45 6.11
CA ASN A 40 7.10 19.56 7.04
C ASN A 40 6.19 19.21 8.24
N VAL A 41 6.71 19.35 9.45
CA VAL A 41 5.96 19.16 10.71
C VAL A 41 5.67 20.52 11.36
N ARG A 42 4.39 20.93 11.34
CA ARG A 42 3.95 22.19 11.96
C ARG A 42 3.45 22.05 13.40
N VAL A 43 2.83 20.92 13.73
CA VAL A 43 2.23 20.65 15.05
C VAL A 43 2.96 19.49 15.71
N PHE A 44 3.55 19.76 16.87
CA PHE A 44 4.37 18.83 17.65
C PHE A 44 3.60 18.26 18.86
N PRO A 45 4.10 17.16 19.47
CA PRO A 45 3.43 16.48 20.58
C PRO A 45 3.17 17.33 21.82
N ASP A 46 3.92 18.42 22.00
CA ASP A 46 3.78 19.35 23.12
C ASP A 46 2.74 20.46 22.88
N SER A 47 2.10 20.49 21.71
CA SER A 47 1.04 21.45 21.38
C SER A 47 -0.35 20.94 21.81
N PRO A 48 -1.23 21.79 22.34
CA PRO A 48 -2.61 21.41 22.65
C PRO A 48 -3.41 20.97 21.42
N LEU A 49 -3.05 21.48 20.23
CA LEU A 49 -3.70 21.11 18.97
C LEU A 49 -3.21 19.77 18.42
N TYR A 50 -2.26 19.10 19.07
CA TYR A 50 -1.75 17.81 18.62
C TYR A 50 -2.82 16.71 18.66
N PHE A 51 -3.81 16.81 19.54
CA PHE A 51 -4.94 15.87 19.56
C PHE A 51 -5.74 15.95 18.25
N LEU A 52 -5.99 17.17 17.72
CA LEU A 52 -6.69 17.37 16.46
C LEU A 52 -5.88 16.80 15.29
N LYS A 53 -4.56 16.99 15.31
CA LYS A 53 -3.67 16.37 14.33
C LYS A 53 -3.79 14.84 14.33
N ASN A 54 -3.73 14.21 15.51
CA ASN A 54 -3.87 12.75 15.61
C ASN A 54 -5.26 12.27 15.13
N LEU A 55 -6.32 13.03 15.42
CA LEU A 55 -7.67 12.72 14.94
C LEU A 55 -7.74 12.80 13.40
N ALA A 56 -7.23 13.87 12.81
CA ALA A 56 -7.20 14.05 11.37
C ALA A 56 -6.37 12.96 10.67
N GLU A 57 -5.23 12.57 11.24
CA GLU A 57 -4.40 11.47 10.73
C GLU A 57 -5.12 10.13 10.82
N LYS A 58 -5.85 9.86 11.92
CA LYS A 58 -6.65 8.64 12.06
C LYS A 58 -7.81 8.60 11.07
N VAL A 59 -8.52 9.71 10.88
CA VAL A 59 -9.59 9.82 9.87
C VAL A 59 -9.02 9.55 8.48
N ARG A 60 -7.91 10.21 8.12
CA ARG A 60 -7.24 9.97 6.83
C ARG A 60 -6.85 8.50 6.66
N GLU A 61 -6.25 7.89 7.68
CA GLU A 61 -5.89 6.48 7.66
C GLU A 61 -7.11 5.56 7.41
N THR A 62 -8.24 5.83 8.08
CA THR A 62 -9.47 5.03 7.92
C THR A 62 -10.06 5.16 6.50
N PHE A 63 -9.97 6.33 5.88
CA PHE A 63 -10.52 6.57 4.53
C PHE A 63 -9.51 6.34 3.39
N THR A 64 -8.26 5.96 3.70
CA THR A 64 -7.28 5.56 2.68
C THR A 64 -7.46 4.08 2.35
N LEU A 65 -8.29 3.79 1.35
CA LEU A 65 -8.71 2.43 1.01
C LEU A 65 -7.74 1.66 0.12
N LYS A 66 -6.92 2.35 -0.68
CA LYS A 66 -5.96 1.71 -1.58
C LYS A 66 -4.67 1.38 -0.81
N ASP A 67 -4.17 0.16 -0.90
CA ASP A 67 -3.01 -0.25 -0.11
C ASP A 67 -1.73 0.50 -0.48
N GLU A 68 -1.50 0.82 -1.76
CA GLU A 68 -0.34 1.63 -2.18
C GLU A 68 -0.41 3.04 -1.57
N ALA A 69 -1.58 3.67 -1.57
CA ALA A 69 -1.79 4.97 -0.92
C ALA A 69 -1.64 4.85 0.61
N LYS A 70 -2.10 3.74 1.19
CA LYS A 70 -1.99 3.45 2.63
C LYS A 70 -0.54 3.24 3.04
N LEU A 71 0.25 2.55 2.22
CA LEU A 71 1.69 2.35 2.38
C LEU A 71 2.42 3.70 2.36
N ALA A 72 2.17 4.52 1.33
CA ALA A 72 2.74 5.87 1.23
C ALA A 72 2.32 6.76 2.40
N LEU A 73 1.07 6.65 2.87
CA LEU A 73 0.61 7.35 4.07
C LEU A 73 1.38 6.91 5.31
N MET A 74 1.58 5.59 5.52
CA MET A 74 2.35 5.09 6.67
C MET A 74 3.81 5.51 6.60
N GLU A 75 4.44 5.51 5.41
CA GLU A 75 5.80 6.04 5.20
C GLU A 75 5.89 7.51 5.64
N ARG A 76 4.94 8.34 5.18
CA ARG A 76 4.89 9.77 5.48
C ARG A 76 4.63 10.05 6.95
N LEU A 77 3.72 9.29 7.58
CA LEU A 77 3.47 9.41 9.02
C LEU A 77 4.71 8.98 9.82
N GLY A 78 5.40 7.92 9.40
CA GLY A 78 6.65 7.48 10.03
C GLY A 78 7.72 8.56 9.98
N GLU A 79 7.91 9.20 8.84
CA GLU A 79 8.86 10.32 8.69
C GLU A 79 8.52 11.50 9.61
N LYS A 80 7.23 11.87 9.71
CA LYS A 80 6.79 12.88 10.69
C LYS A 80 7.16 12.50 12.12
N ARG A 81 7.05 11.21 12.50
CA ARG A 81 7.43 10.76 13.85
C ARG A 81 8.93 10.88 14.09
N ALA A 82 9.78 10.55 13.12
CA ALA A 82 11.22 10.73 13.27
C ALA A 82 11.59 12.20 13.54
N ILE A 83 10.99 13.13 12.78
CA ILE A 83 11.18 14.58 12.94
C ILE A 83 10.61 15.09 14.28
N GLU A 84 9.42 14.62 14.67
CA GLU A 84 8.82 14.95 15.97
C GLU A 84 9.71 14.49 17.12
N ALA A 85 10.24 13.26 17.06
CA ALA A 85 11.10 12.70 18.09
C ALA A 85 12.39 13.54 18.23
N GLN A 86 13.03 13.87 17.12
CA GLN A 86 14.20 14.76 17.10
C GLN A 86 13.88 16.09 17.77
N LYS A 87 12.75 16.73 17.41
CA LYS A 87 12.37 18.00 18.00
C LYS A 87 12.09 17.91 19.50
N MET A 88 11.57 16.78 19.97
CA MET A 88 11.32 16.57 21.40
C MET A 88 12.62 16.38 22.17
N ILE A 89 13.63 15.71 21.61
CA ILE A 89 14.97 15.63 22.20
C ILE A 89 15.62 17.02 22.28
N GLU A 90 15.59 17.80 21.20
CA GLU A 90 16.11 19.18 21.18
C GLU A 90 15.47 20.07 22.25
N LYS A 91 14.19 19.84 22.56
CA LYS A 91 13.44 20.58 23.58
C LYS A 91 13.63 20.03 25.01
N GLY A 92 14.46 19.00 25.20
CA GLY A 92 14.64 18.36 26.51
C GLY A 92 13.40 17.61 27.00
N LYS A 93 12.57 17.07 26.08
CA LYS A 93 11.34 16.31 26.37
C LYS A 93 11.44 14.85 25.92
N PRO A 94 12.40 14.07 26.47
CA PRO A 94 12.67 12.72 26.01
C PRO A 94 11.49 11.74 26.13
N GLU A 95 10.61 11.91 27.11
CA GLU A 95 9.44 11.06 27.30
C GLU A 95 8.45 11.21 26.14
N LEU A 96 8.33 12.43 25.61
CA LEU A 96 7.54 12.67 24.39
C LEU A 96 8.23 12.10 23.15
N ALA A 97 9.57 12.14 23.09
CA ALA A 97 10.32 11.51 22.01
C ALA A 97 10.07 9.99 22.00
N GLU A 98 10.18 9.30 23.14
CA GLU A 98 9.89 7.86 23.26
C GLU A 98 8.45 7.54 22.83
N LYS A 99 7.46 8.33 23.27
CA LYS A 99 6.06 8.14 22.87
C LYS A 99 5.86 8.26 21.36
N VAL A 100 6.52 9.22 20.72
CA VAL A 100 6.49 9.40 19.27
C VAL A 100 7.18 8.24 18.55
N MET A 101 8.30 7.77 19.10
CA MET A 101 9.04 6.61 18.58
C MET A 101 8.21 5.33 18.64
N ASN A 102 7.40 5.13 19.67
CA ASN A 102 6.46 4.01 19.70
C ASN A 102 5.41 4.09 18.57
N LYS A 103 4.91 5.29 18.24
CA LYS A 103 4.03 5.49 17.08
C LYS A 103 4.77 5.21 15.77
N TYR A 104 6.05 5.57 15.68
CA TYR A 104 6.88 5.25 14.53
C TYR A 104 6.92 3.73 14.30
N SER A 105 7.23 2.94 15.34
CA SER A 105 7.23 1.47 15.27
C SER A 105 5.87 0.90 14.82
N GLN A 106 4.76 1.49 15.31
CA GLN A 106 3.42 1.09 14.87
C GLN A 106 3.18 1.32 13.38
N HIS A 107 3.72 2.40 12.80
CA HIS A 107 3.64 2.62 11.36
C HIS A 107 4.49 1.61 10.59
N LEU A 108 5.66 1.22 11.09
CA LEU A 108 6.48 0.17 10.48
C LEU A 108 5.76 -1.19 10.48
N GLY A 109 5.15 -1.59 11.61
CA GLY A 109 4.37 -2.83 11.66
C GLY A 109 3.09 -2.80 10.81
N LYS A 110 2.61 -1.62 10.39
CA LYS A 110 1.55 -1.51 9.37
C LYS A 110 2.11 -1.66 7.95
N ILE A 111 3.28 -1.07 7.67
CA ILE A 111 3.99 -1.25 6.40
C ILE A 111 4.30 -2.73 6.17
N GLU A 112 4.87 -3.39 7.18
CA GLU A 112 5.17 -4.83 7.16
C GLU A 112 3.93 -5.65 6.77
N ARG A 113 2.80 -5.44 7.47
CA ARG A 113 1.55 -6.15 7.17
C ARG A 113 1.03 -5.88 5.78
N LEU A 114 1.07 -4.64 5.29
CA LEU A 114 0.62 -4.32 3.93
C LEU A 114 1.45 -5.04 2.86
N ILE A 115 2.75 -5.22 3.11
CA ILE A 115 3.64 -5.96 2.21
C ILE A 115 3.40 -7.47 2.33
N ASP A 116 3.31 -7.99 3.55
CA ASP A 116 3.14 -9.44 3.77
C ASP A 116 1.75 -9.94 3.38
N GLU A 117 0.68 -9.16 3.57
CA GLU A 117 -0.68 -9.48 3.11
C GLU A 117 -0.78 -9.46 1.58
N GLY A 118 0.11 -8.71 0.91
CA GLY A 118 0.25 -8.73 -0.54
C GLY A 118 -0.88 -8.04 -1.25
N CYS A 119 -0.76 -6.73 -1.35
CA CYS A 119 -1.63 -5.99 -2.26
C CYS A 119 -1.33 -6.39 -3.71
N ASP A 120 -2.33 -6.93 -4.40
CA ASP A 120 -2.26 -7.28 -5.83
C ASP A 120 -1.80 -6.10 -6.71
N LYS A 121 -2.01 -4.85 -6.26
CA LYS A 121 -1.57 -3.64 -6.97
C LYS A 121 -0.11 -3.25 -6.69
N LEU A 122 0.48 -3.75 -5.60
CA LEU A 122 1.91 -3.58 -5.33
C LEU A 122 2.75 -4.51 -6.20
N GLU A 123 2.28 -5.71 -6.53
CA GLU A 123 3.05 -6.70 -7.32
C GLU A 123 3.64 -6.19 -8.65
N PRO A 124 2.90 -5.45 -9.51
CA PRO A 124 3.49 -4.89 -10.73
C PRO A 124 4.58 -3.83 -10.46
N ASN A 125 4.56 -3.20 -9.28
CA ASN A 125 5.48 -2.12 -8.88
C ASN A 125 6.34 -2.49 -7.66
N LEU A 126 6.49 -3.78 -7.35
CA LEU A 126 7.00 -4.21 -6.05
C LEU A 126 8.45 -3.79 -5.84
N GLU A 127 9.29 -3.90 -6.88
CA GLU A 127 10.68 -3.43 -6.84
C GLU A 127 10.75 -1.90 -6.64
N ARG A 128 9.89 -1.13 -7.32
CA ARG A 128 9.81 0.34 -7.18
C ARG A 128 9.39 0.74 -5.78
N VAL A 129 8.42 0.03 -5.21
CA VAL A 129 7.93 0.24 -3.84
C VAL A 129 9.02 -0.07 -2.83
N GLN A 130 9.76 -1.17 -3.01
CA GLN A 130 10.91 -1.51 -2.17
C GLN A 130 11.96 -0.39 -2.17
N GLN A 131 12.40 0.05 -3.36
CA GLN A 131 13.38 1.11 -3.50
C GLN A 131 12.93 2.42 -2.83
N ARG A 132 11.66 2.81 -3.01
CA ARG A 132 11.10 4.01 -2.36
C ARG A 132 11.16 3.90 -0.84
N ILE A 133 10.78 2.73 -0.31
CA ILE A 133 10.76 2.46 1.13
C ILE A 133 12.19 2.49 1.71
N GLU A 134 13.14 1.86 1.03
CA GLU A 134 14.57 1.84 1.39
C GLU A 134 15.15 3.25 1.42
N ASN A 135 14.94 4.04 0.37
CA ASN A 135 15.42 5.43 0.29
C ASN A 135 14.87 6.29 1.43
N ARG A 136 13.57 6.16 1.74
CA ARG A 136 12.98 6.89 2.87
C ARG A 136 13.48 6.36 4.21
N PHE A 137 13.83 5.09 4.33
CA PHE A 137 14.41 4.55 5.56
C PHE A 137 15.77 5.13 5.86
N GLU A 138 16.63 5.30 4.86
CA GLU A 138 17.95 5.87 5.06
C GLU A 138 17.87 7.28 5.68
N ILE A 139 17.01 8.14 5.13
CA ILE A 139 16.75 9.49 5.66
C ILE A 139 16.26 9.44 7.11
N ARG A 140 15.37 8.50 7.42
CA ARG A 140 14.83 8.32 8.78
C ARG A 140 15.91 7.83 9.74
N ASN A 141 16.74 6.86 9.33
CA ASN A 141 17.81 6.32 10.18
C ASN A 141 18.81 7.40 10.58
N GLN A 142 19.21 8.29 9.67
CA GLN A 142 20.06 9.43 10.01
C GLN A 142 19.40 10.39 11.02
N THR A 143 18.08 10.54 10.94
CA THR A 143 17.31 11.37 11.91
C THR A 143 17.25 10.68 13.28
N LEU A 144 17.04 9.37 13.30
CA LEU A 144 16.96 8.56 14.51
C LEU A 144 18.30 8.38 15.23
N GLN A 145 19.41 8.33 14.49
CA GLN A 145 20.76 8.37 15.05
C GLN A 145 20.98 9.69 15.79
N ARG A 146 20.63 10.82 15.17
CA ARG A 146 20.68 12.14 15.84
C ARG A 146 19.79 12.22 17.08
N VAL A 147 18.62 11.57 17.08
CA VAL A 147 17.76 11.44 18.28
C VAL A 147 18.53 10.76 19.41
N MET A 148 19.22 9.66 19.11
CA MET A 148 19.95 8.88 20.12
C MET A 148 21.20 9.60 20.63
N GLU A 149 21.99 10.17 19.74
CA GLU A 149 23.23 10.91 20.07
C GLU A 149 22.96 12.06 21.02
N ASN A 150 21.87 12.80 20.78
CA ASN A 150 21.48 13.96 21.57
C ASN A 150 20.58 13.61 22.77
N ALA A 151 20.24 12.34 22.98
CA ALA A 151 19.38 11.93 24.07
C ALA A 151 20.11 12.04 25.43
N PRO A 152 19.46 12.63 26.46
CA PRO A 152 20.01 12.63 27.81
C PRO A 152 20.10 11.20 28.35
N GLU A 153 21.08 10.92 29.21
CA GLU A 153 21.38 9.56 29.68
C GLU A 153 20.16 8.84 30.28
N GLN A 154 19.36 9.56 31.06
CA GLN A 154 18.12 9.07 31.66
C GLN A 154 17.09 8.55 30.65
N ALA A 155 17.12 9.05 29.41
CA ALA A 155 16.17 8.69 28.35
C ALA A 155 16.67 7.61 27.40
N ARG A 156 17.99 7.36 27.39
CA ARG A 156 18.63 6.41 26.47
C ARG A 156 18.00 5.01 26.52
N PRO A 157 17.68 4.42 27.68
CA PRO A 157 17.09 3.08 27.72
C PRO A 157 15.72 3.00 27.03
N GLY A 158 14.88 4.02 27.17
CA GLY A 158 13.56 4.07 26.52
C GLY A 158 13.68 4.22 25.01
N LEU A 159 14.49 5.17 24.57
CA LEU A 159 14.75 5.39 23.15
C LEU A 159 15.44 4.21 22.48
N GLN A 160 16.36 3.54 23.19
CA GLN A 160 17.08 2.38 22.67
C GLN A 160 16.11 1.23 22.40
N ARG A 161 15.23 0.91 23.36
CA ARG A 161 14.18 -0.10 23.14
C ARG A 161 13.29 0.25 21.95
N ALA A 162 12.94 1.53 21.78
CA ALA A 162 12.15 1.96 20.64
C ALA A 162 12.91 1.81 19.30
N LEU A 163 14.23 2.07 19.27
CA LEU A 163 15.07 1.83 18.11
C LEU A 163 15.22 0.34 17.79
N GLU A 164 15.48 -0.50 18.79
CA GLU A 164 15.56 -1.95 18.62
C GLU A 164 14.26 -2.52 18.05
N ASN A 165 13.11 -2.03 18.50
CA ASN A 165 11.82 -2.41 17.93
C ASN A 165 11.69 -1.98 16.47
N ASN A 166 12.21 -0.80 16.10
CA ASN A 166 12.21 -0.36 14.72
C ASN A 166 13.09 -1.25 13.86
N GLU A 167 14.30 -1.57 14.31
CA GLU A 167 15.23 -2.46 13.60
C GLU A 167 14.59 -3.83 13.33
N LYS A 168 13.89 -4.39 14.32
CA LYS A 168 13.10 -5.62 14.15
C LYS A 168 12.04 -5.46 13.06
N SER A 169 11.27 -4.37 13.07
CA SER A 169 10.28 -4.12 12.03
C SER A 169 10.90 -3.90 10.65
N LEU A 170 12.07 -3.28 10.55
CA LEU A 170 12.80 -3.12 9.28
C LEU A 170 13.24 -4.47 8.72
N ASN A 171 13.80 -5.32 9.56
CA ASN A 171 14.19 -6.67 9.17
C ASN A 171 12.97 -7.48 8.71
N ALA A 172 11.84 -7.35 9.40
CA ALA A 172 10.59 -8.00 9.00
C ALA A 172 10.05 -7.48 7.65
N ILE A 173 10.11 -6.16 7.42
CA ILE A 173 9.77 -5.54 6.13
C ILE A 173 10.67 -6.10 5.01
N GLY A 174 11.99 -6.18 5.24
CA GLY A 174 12.94 -6.75 4.28
C GLY A 174 12.64 -8.21 3.96
N GLN A 175 12.32 -9.03 4.97
CA GLN A 175 11.91 -10.41 4.79
C GLN A 175 10.58 -10.53 4.01
N ALA A 176 9.61 -9.65 4.29
CA ALA A 176 8.34 -9.61 3.55
C ALA A 176 8.57 -9.30 2.07
N PHE A 177 9.45 -8.35 1.74
CA PHE A 177 9.85 -8.08 0.35
C PHE A 177 10.53 -9.27 -0.30
N GLN A 178 11.53 -9.88 0.35
CA GLN A 178 12.24 -11.05 -0.19
C GLN A 178 11.29 -12.21 -0.48
N LYS A 179 10.37 -12.50 0.44
CA LYS A 179 9.33 -13.52 0.28
C LYS A 179 8.45 -13.23 -0.93
N ARG A 180 7.99 -11.99 -1.08
CA ARG A 180 7.09 -11.57 -2.18
C ARG A 180 7.79 -11.58 -3.53
N LEU A 181 9.01 -11.04 -3.62
CA LEU A 181 9.80 -11.05 -4.85
C LEU A 181 10.16 -12.48 -5.28
N GLY A 182 10.60 -13.33 -4.35
CA GLY A 182 10.88 -14.74 -4.66
C GLY A 182 9.64 -15.52 -5.14
N ASN A 183 8.45 -15.19 -4.62
CA ASN A 183 7.20 -15.77 -5.11
C ASN A 183 6.86 -15.28 -6.53
N LYS A 184 7.05 -13.99 -6.82
CA LYS A 184 6.86 -13.40 -8.16
C LYS A 184 7.78 -14.05 -9.20
N GLU A 185 9.06 -14.23 -8.87
CA GLU A 185 10.04 -14.91 -9.74
C GLU A 185 9.64 -16.36 -10.04
N ARG A 186 9.25 -17.14 -9.02
CA ARG A 186 8.79 -18.52 -9.20
C ARG A 186 7.52 -18.61 -10.05
N MET A 187 6.61 -17.66 -9.90
CA MET A 187 5.40 -17.59 -10.72
C MET A 187 5.75 -17.32 -12.19
N ASN A 188 6.64 -16.37 -12.46
CA ASN A 188 7.11 -16.08 -13.81
C ASN A 188 7.81 -17.29 -14.47
N GLN A 189 8.62 -18.02 -13.71
CA GLN A 189 9.24 -19.27 -14.19
C GLN A 189 8.19 -20.32 -14.59
N ARG A 190 7.14 -20.51 -13.76
CA ARG A 190 6.03 -21.43 -14.08
C ARG A 190 5.26 -20.99 -15.32
N LEU A 191 5.05 -19.69 -15.51
CA LEU A 191 4.40 -19.15 -16.71
C LEU A 191 5.25 -19.39 -17.95
N GLN A 192 6.56 -19.13 -17.88
CA GLN A 192 7.49 -19.41 -18.99
C GLN A 192 7.51 -20.89 -19.35
N GLN A 193 7.55 -21.79 -18.36
CA GLN A 193 7.46 -23.23 -18.62
C GLN A 193 6.14 -23.61 -19.33
N ARG A 194 5.01 -23.03 -18.90
CA ARG A 194 3.72 -23.26 -19.54
C ARG A 194 3.68 -22.74 -20.98
N LEU A 195 4.22 -21.54 -21.23
CA LEU A 195 4.30 -20.97 -22.58
C LEU A 195 5.15 -21.86 -23.50
N ASN A 196 6.34 -22.28 -23.06
CA ASN A 196 7.20 -23.18 -23.83
C ASN A 196 6.50 -24.51 -24.16
N ASN A 197 5.73 -25.07 -23.21
CA ASN A 197 4.99 -26.30 -23.44
C ASN A 197 3.84 -26.10 -24.45
N LEU A 198 3.18 -24.93 -24.44
CA LEU A 198 2.15 -24.61 -25.44
C LEU A 198 2.74 -24.46 -26.84
N ASP A 199 3.92 -23.85 -26.96
CA ASP A 199 4.62 -23.72 -28.24
C ASP A 199 5.01 -25.11 -28.79
N GLN A 200 5.47 -26.03 -27.94
CA GLN A 200 5.77 -27.41 -28.35
C GLN A 200 4.53 -28.16 -28.84
N VAL A 201 3.40 -28.04 -28.15
CA VAL A 201 2.13 -28.67 -28.57
C VAL A 201 1.64 -28.10 -29.91
N ASN A 202 1.85 -26.81 -30.16
CA ASN A 202 1.46 -26.19 -31.42
C ASN A 202 2.37 -26.61 -32.59
N ILE A 203 3.67 -26.81 -32.35
CA ILE A 203 4.61 -27.36 -33.34
C ILE A 203 4.27 -28.82 -33.67
N GLU A 204 3.93 -29.64 -32.67
CA GLU A 204 3.48 -31.03 -32.88
C GLU A 204 2.16 -31.11 -33.67
N ALA A 205 1.26 -30.14 -33.50
CA ALA A 205 0.00 -30.08 -34.25
C ALA A 205 0.18 -29.63 -35.71
N GLU A 206 1.20 -28.83 -36.01
CA GLU A 206 1.54 -28.38 -37.37
C GLU A 206 2.29 -29.46 -38.18
N GLU A 207 2.97 -30.39 -37.50
CA GLU A 207 3.67 -31.52 -38.12
C GLU A 207 2.74 -32.72 -38.45
N ILE A 208 1.50 -32.71 -37.94
CA ILE A 208 0.45 -33.64 -38.37
C ILE A 208 -0.17 -33.07 -39.65
N GLU A 209 0.50 -33.28 -40.78
CA GLU A 209 -0.11 -33.16 -42.10
C GLU A 209 -1.21 -34.25 -42.16
N ILE A 210 -2.46 -33.84 -41.96
CA ILE A 210 -3.61 -34.74 -42.03
C ILE A 210 -3.69 -35.26 -43.46
N GLU A 211 -3.18 -36.48 -43.68
CA GLU A 211 -3.39 -37.22 -44.91
C GLU A 211 -4.90 -37.34 -45.11
N LYS A 212 -5.42 -36.57 -46.05
CA LYS A 212 -6.85 -36.44 -46.33
C LYS A 212 -7.37 -37.85 -46.63
N PRO A 213 -8.27 -38.42 -45.81
CA PRO A 213 -8.73 -39.78 -46.04
C PRO A 213 -9.40 -39.84 -47.40
N GLU A 214 -8.94 -40.77 -48.26
CA GLU A 214 -9.66 -41.16 -49.46
C GLU A 214 -11.03 -41.68 -49.02
N ILE A 215 -12.06 -40.89 -49.27
CA ILE A 215 -13.45 -41.29 -49.03
C ILE A 215 -13.77 -42.30 -50.14
N PRO A 216 -14.02 -43.59 -49.82
CA PRO A 216 -14.43 -44.54 -50.83
C PRO A 216 -15.77 -44.08 -51.42
N GLU A 217 -15.83 -44.08 -52.75
CA GLU A 217 -17.01 -43.71 -53.53
C GLU A 217 -18.18 -44.61 -53.10
N VAL A 218 -19.14 -44.04 -52.37
CA VAL A 218 -20.31 -44.77 -51.92
C VAL A 218 -21.20 -44.98 -53.14
N GLU A 219 -21.18 -46.19 -53.69
CA GLU A 219 -22.07 -46.63 -54.75
C GLU A 219 -23.51 -46.45 -54.29
N THR A 220 -24.18 -45.44 -54.84
CA THR A 220 -25.56 -45.10 -54.50
C THR A 220 -26.49 -46.20 -55.01
N LEU A 221 -26.86 -47.13 -54.15
CA LEU A 221 -27.99 -48.03 -54.36
C LEU A 221 -29.28 -47.20 -54.35
N ILE A 222 -29.71 -46.76 -55.53
CA ILE A 222 -31.05 -46.23 -55.76
C ILE A 222 -32.00 -47.44 -55.84
N PRO A 223 -32.94 -47.64 -54.90
CA PRO A 223 -33.96 -48.66 -55.09
C PRO A 223 -34.90 -48.23 -56.23
N GLU A 224 -34.99 -49.05 -57.27
CA GLU A 224 -35.92 -48.85 -58.37
C GLU A 224 -37.35 -48.76 -57.85
N GLY A 225 -38.05 -47.71 -58.29
CA GLY A 225 -39.41 -47.42 -57.91
C GLY A 225 -40.37 -48.56 -58.25
N THR A 226 -41.11 -49.00 -57.24
CA THR A 226 -42.32 -49.79 -57.46
C THR A 226 -43.37 -48.92 -58.13
N GLY A 227 -43.60 -49.21 -59.41
CA GLY A 227 -44.63 -48.59 -60.22
C GLY A 227 -46.02 -48.83 -59.66
N ARG A 228 -46.83 -47.77 -59.69
CA ARG A 228 -48.30 -47.84 -59.58
C ARG A 228 -48.85 -48.75 -60.68
N ARG A 229 -49.83 -49.59 -60.34
CA ARG A 229 -51.11 -49.74 -61.05
C ARG A 229 -52.17 -50.24 -60.07
#